data_AF-A0A3N5M7K5-F1
#
_entry.id   AF-A0A3N5M7K5-F1
#
_cell.length_a   1.000
_cell.length_b   1.000
_cell.length_c   1.000
_cell.angle_alpha   90.00
_cell.angle_beta   90.00
_cell.angle_gamma   90.00
#
_symmetry.space_group_name_H-M   'P 1'
#
loop_
_entity.id
_entity.type
_entity.pdbx_description
1 polymer ?
#
loop_
_entity_poly.entity_id
_entity_poly.type
_entity_poly.pdbx_seq_one_letter_code
_entity_poly.pdbx_strand_id
1 'polypeptide(L)'
;MSSIHDRYVRAEEMLPWNAAKLVRGAPVVPEWLDAGRFAYQRHTAEGLERVEVEVAGGTGRPSDARGQADEAHEADPATLPSPDGRWAAFVKDHDLWLRALESGEERRLTTDGEPYWDYAGSPEGNMSAVSDKVYGLIHAPVAVWSPDSRRLLTHKLDQRGVPDTPMLWHAPPDGITPRLFTYRQNRPGDPVVVSSQLVVIDVEIGAVTDFEHPVQSAT
;
A
#
# COMPACT_ATOMS: atom_id res chain seq x y z
N MET A 1 9.96 38.89 -13.81
CA MET A 1 8.95 37.89 -14.26
C MET A 1 9.72 36.73 -14.85
N SER A 2 9.53 35.50 -14.33
CA SER A 2 10.21 34.30 -14.84
C SER A 2 9.73 33.97 -16.25
N SER A 3 10.65 33.65 -17.16
CA SER A 3 10.31 33.38 -18.57
C SER A 3 9.55 32.06 -18.72
N ILE A 4 8.84 31.89 -19.83
CA ILE A 4 8.15 30.63 -20.12
C ILE A 4 9.14 29.46 -20.16
N HIS A 5 10.35 29.69 -20.67
CA HIS A 5 11.43 28.71 -20.69
C HIS A 5 11.85 28.29 -19.27
N ASP A 6 12.05 29.23 -18.35
CA ASP A 6 12.40 28.93 -16.95
C ASP A 6 11.29 28.14 -16.24
N ARG A 7 10.02 28.40 -16.58
CA ARG A 7 8.88 27.64 -16.06
C ARG A 7 8.85 26.22 -16.62
N TYR A 8 9.23 26.01 -17.88
CA TYR A 8 9.33 24.68 -18.49
C TYR A 8 10.49 23.87 -17.92
N VAL A 9 11.66 24.47 -17.74
CA VAL A 9 12.81 23.82 -17.12
C VAL A 9 12.47 23.37 -15.70
N ARG A 10 11.84 24.25 -14.91
CA ARG A 10 11.40 23.92 -13.55
C ARG A 10 10.29 22.85 -13.51
N ALA A 11 9.43 22.80 -14.53
CA ALA A 11 8.42 21.76 -14.64
C ALA A 11 9.04 20.40 -15.03
N GLU A 12 10.05 20.39 -15.90
CA GLU A 12 10.82 19.18 -16.25
C GLU A 12 11.53 18.58 -15.02
N GLU A 13 12.07 19.42 -14.14
CA GLU A 13 12.69 18.98 -12.88
C GLU A 13 11.69 18.28 -11.94
N MET A 14 10.41 18.65 -12.02
CA MET A 14 9.33 18.10 -11.20
C MET A 14 8.59 16.94 -11.85
N LEU A 15 9.01 16.49 -13.04
CA LEU A 15 8.44 15.29 -13.66
C LEU A 15 8.68 14.07 -12.78
N PRO A 16 7.77 13.09 -12.72
CA PRO A 16 7.81 11.99 -11.74
C PRO A 16 9.16 11.27 -11.66
N TRP A 17 9.83 11.02 -12.79
CA TRP A 17 11.14 10.34 -12.84
C TRP A 17 12.32 11.23 -12.43
N ASN A 18 12.16 12.56 -12.41
CA ASN A 18 13.14 13.51 -11.89
C ASN A 18 12.89 13.82 -10.41
N ALA A 19 11.62 13.98 -10.02
CA ALA A 19 11.20 14.17 -8.65
C ALA A 19 11.47 12.93 -7.78
N ALA A 20 11.28 11.71 -8.30
CA ALA A 20 11.58 10.47 -7.59
C ALA A 20 13.06 10.35 -7.18
N LYS A 21 13.98 10.96 -7.94
CA LYS A 21 15.43 11.01 -7.60
C LYS A 21 15.72 11.91 -6.38
N LEU A 22 14.80 12.79 -6.03
CA LEU A 22 14.91 13.75 -4.92
C LEU A 22 14.23 13.23 -3.65
N VAL A 23 13.41 12.17 -3.74
CA VAL A 23 12.77 11.53 -2.60
C VAL A 23 13.76 10.58 -1.93
N ARG A 24 14.29 10.99 -0.77
CA ARG A 24 15.12 10.12 0.08
C ARG A 24 14.22 9.35 1.04
N GLY A 25 14.39 8.03 1.10
CA GLY A 25 13.58 7.17 1.96
C GLY A 25 12.22 6.74 1.39
N ALA A 26 12.05 6.78 0.05
CA ALA A 26 10.96 6.07 -0.62
C ALA A 26 10.90 4.61 -0.18
N PRO A 27 9.72 3.94 -0.16
CA PRO A 27 9.55 2.61 0.41
C PRO A 27 10.59 1.67 -0.19
N VAL A 28 11.50 1.30 0.69
CA VAL A 28 12.57 0.38 0.44
C VAL A 28 11.91 -0.97 0.21
N VAL A 29 11.91 -1.47 -1.02
CA VAL A 29 11.46 -2.85 -1.29
C VAL A 29 12.63 -3.76 -0.92
N PRO A 30 12.56 -4.51 0.20
CA PRO A 30 13.62 -5.41 0.57
C PRO A 30 13.59 -6.63 -0.37
N GLU A 31 14.70 -6.89 -1.02
CA GLU A 31 14.98 -8.15 -1.70
C GLU A 31 15.58 -9.09 -0.66
N TRP A 32 14.78 -10.03 -0.15
CA TRP A 32 15.27 -11.02 0.81
C TRP A 32 16.27 -11.97 0.15
N LEU A 33 17.47 -12.06 0.73
CA LEU A 33 18.56 -12.93 0.25
C LEU A 33 18.48 -14.31 0.92
N ASP A 34 18.03 -14.37 2.18
CA ASP A 34 17.65 -15.59 2.91
C ASP A 34 16.89 -15.24 4.21
N ALA A 35 16.57 -16.26 5.03
CA ALA A 35 15.84 -16.12 6.30
C ALA A 35 16.48 -15.17 7.33
N GLY A 36 17.77 -14.82 7.16
CA GLY A 36 18.50 -13.92 8.03
C GLY A 36 19.02 -12.68 7.33
N ARG A 37 18.77 -12.45 6.04
CA ARG A 37 19.39 -11.35 5.29
C ARG A 37 18.47 -10.78 4.22
N PHE A 38 18.46 -9.46 4.08
CA PHE A 38 17.81 -8.78 2.95
C PHE A 38 18.70 -7.66 2.40
N ALA A 39 18.64 -7.46 1.09
CA ALA A 39 19.23 -6.34 0.40
C ALA A 39 18.17 -5.30 0.11
N TYR A 40 18.57 -4.04 0.05
CA TYR A 40 17.72 -3.03 -0.52
C TYR A 40 18.50 -1.95 -1.24
N GLN A 41 17.84 -1.31 -2.21
CA GLN A 41 18.41 -0.17 -2.91
C GLN A 41 17.93 1.13 -2.26
N ARG A 42 18.87 2.02 -1.95
CA ARG A 42 18.55 3.39 -1.55
C ARG A 42 19.20 4.38 -2.49
N HIS A 43 18.46 5.44 -2.78
CA HIS A 43 19.00 6.61 -3.46
C HIS A 43 19.78 7.46 -2.44
N THR A 44 21.09 7.62 -2.66
CA THR A 44 21.93 8.56 -1.92
C THR A 44 22.28 9.77 -2.80
N ALA A 45 22.96 10.76 -2.22
CA ALA A 45 23.44 11.93 -2.97
C ALA A 45 24.46 11.56 -4.06
N GLU A 46 25.07 10.38 -3.97
CA GLU A 46 26.19 9.93 -4.80
C GLU A 46 25.77 8.86 -5.83
N GLY A 47 24.53 8.36 -5.74
CA GLY A 47 24.00 7.36 -6.67
C GLY A 47 23.06 6.36 -5.99
N LEU A 48 22.83 5.24 -6.68
CA LEU A 48 22.07 4.12 -6.15
C LEU A 48 23.01 3.24 -5.33
N GLU A 49 22.74 3.08 -4.03
CA GLU A 49 23.51 2.23 -3.13
C GLU A 49 22.71 0.98 -2.78
N ARG A 50 23.33 -0.20 -2.91
CA ARG A 50 22.76 -1.45 -2.42
C ARG A 50 23.25 -1.69 -0.99
N VAL A 51 22.33 -1.86 -0.05
CA VAL A 51 22.61 -2.10 1.37
C VAL A 51 22.11 -3.49 1.73
N GLU A 52 23.01 -4.36 2.17
CA GLU A 52 22.69 -5.69 2.68
C GLU A 52 22.63 -5.65 4.21
N VAL A 53 21.55 -6.21 4.75
CA VAL A 53 21.21 -6.18 6.18
C VAL A 53 21.05 -7.62 6.66
N GLU A 54 21.83 -7.98 7.68
CA GLU A 54 21.71 -9.24 8.42
C GLU A 54 20.81 -9.03 9.64
N VAL A 55 19.79 -9.88 9.77
CA VAL A 55 18.67 -9.78 10.73
C VAL A 55 19.08 -10.22 12.15
N ALA A 56 20.32 -10.67 12.35
CA ALA A 56 20.90 -10.84 13.67
C ALA A 56 21.60 -9.55 14.14
N GLY A 57 20.84 -8.62 14.74
CA GLY A 57 21.38 -7.49 15.54
C GLY A 57 22.35 -6.58 14.77
N GLY A 58 21.82 -5.81 13.81
CA GLY A 58 22.61 -5.18 12.75
C GLY A 58 23.69 -4.16 13.15
N THR A 59 24.88 -4.40 12.60
CA THR A 59 25.67 -3.40 11.86
C THR A 59 26.13 -4.04 10.54
N GLY A 60 25.56 -3.63 9.39
CA GLY A 60 25.86 -4.23 8.08
C GLY A 60 27.18 -3.75 7.46
N ARG A 61 27.81 -4.62 6.66
CA ARG A 61 28.95 -4.34 5.77
C ARG A 61 28.70 -4.98 4.40
N PRO A 62 29.10 -4.36 3.27
CA PRO A 62 28.89 -4.89 1.93
C PRO A 62 29.77 -6.12 1.64
N SER A 63 29.26 -7.09 0.86
CA SER A 63 30.01 -8.28 0.44
C SER A 63 29.77 -8.65 -1.03
N ASP A 64 30.80 -9.20 -1.69
CA ASP A 64 30.87 -9.39 -3.14
C ASP A 64 30.81 -10.89 -3.46
N ALA A 65 29.62 -11.46 -3.67
CA ALA A 65 29.51 -12.80 -4.25
C ALA A 65 28.17 -13.01 -4.95
N ARG A 66 28.22 -13.50 -6.20
CA ARG A 66 27.07 -13.84 -7.03
C ARG A 66 26.85 -15.36 -6.98
N GLY A 67 25.70 -15.81 -6.49
CA GLY A 67 25.23 -17.19 -6.55
C GLY A 67 23.77 -17.21 -7.04
N GLN A 68 23.44 -18.18 -7.89
CA GLN A 68 22.19 -18.27 -8.65
C GLN A 68 20.95 -18.52 -7.80
N ALA A 69 19.85 -17.84 -8.17
CA ALA A 69 18.54 -17.89 -7.54
C ALA A 69 17.71 -19.09 -8.04
N ASP A 70 17.17 -19.87 -7.11
CA ASP A 70 16.02 -20.74 -7.38
C ASP A 70 14.73 -19.87 -7.36
N GLU A 71 13.78 -20.28 -8.20
CA GLU A 71 12.65 -19.51 -8.71
C GLU A 71 11.78 -18.82 -7.63
N ALA A 72 11.85 -17.49 -7.58
CA ALA A 72 10.92 -16.66 -6.82
C ALA A 72 9.53 -16.71 -7.47
N HIS A 73 8.51 -17.14 -6.71
CA HIS A 73 7.11 -16.96 -7.09
C HIS A 73 6.86 -15.45 -7.25
N GLU A 74 6.41 -15.02 -8.42
CA GLU A 74 6.11 -13.62 -8.72
C GLU A 74 5.11 -13.10 -7.67
N ALA A 75 5.51 -12.11 -6.88
CA ALA A 75 4.72 -11.61 -5.77
C ALA A 75 3.45 -10.93 -6.30
N ASP A 76 2.28 -11.51 -6.01
CA ASP A 76 0.98 -10.94 -6.36
C ASP A 76 0.78 -9.60 -5.62
N PRO A 77 0.74 -8.45 -6.34
CA PRO A 77 0.68 -7.12 -5.73
C PRO A 77 -0.62 -6.86 -4.97
N ALA A 78 -1.64 -7.70 -5.17
CA ALA A 78 -2.90 -7.66 -4.44
C ALA A 78 -2.86 -8.38 -3.08
N THR A 79 -1.73 -8.98 -2.71
CA THR A 79 -1.63 -9.81 -1.51
C THR A 79 -0.50 -9.41 -0.57
N LEU A 80 -0.71 -9.70 0.71
CA LEU A 80 0.24 -9.51 1.79
C LEU A 80 0.65 -10.86 2.39
N PRO A 81 1.81 -11.43 2.03
CA PRO A 81 2.27 -12.72 2.54
C PRO A 81 2.57 -12.66 4.05
N SER A 82 2.29 -13.75 4.76
CA SER A 82 2.65 -13.92 6.16
C SER A 82 4.15 -14.19 6.33
N PRO A 83 4.76 -13.79 7.47
CA PRO A 83 6.18 -14.05 7.74
C PRO A 83 6.59 -15.52 7.66
N ASP A 84 5.69 -16.44 8.00
CA ASP A 84 5.91 -17.89 7.94
C ASP A 84 5.69 -18.51 6.55
N GLY A 85 5.28 -17.72 5.56
CA GLY A 85 5.05 -18.18 4.18
C GLY A 85 3.86 -19.13 4.02
N ARG A 86 2.99 -19.29 5.02
CA ARG A 86 1.81 -20.17 4.92
C ARG A 86 0.60 -19.49 4.31
N TRP A 87 0.47 -18.18 4.51
CA TRP A 87 -0.73 -17.42 4.17
C TRP A 87 -0.41 -16.19 3.33
N ALA A 88 -1.38 -15.77 2.53
CA ALA A 88 -1.42 -14.46 1.91
C ALA A 88 -2.76 -13.79 2.25
N ALA A 89 -2.70 -12.61 2.88
CA ALA A 89 -3.88 -11.80 3.15
C ALA A 89 -4.25 -10.95 1.94
N PHE A 90 -5.54 -10.82 1.66
CA PHE A 90 -6.05 -10.00 0.57
C PHE A 90 -7.46 -9.48 0.88
N VAL A 91 -7.88 -8.43 0.16
CA VAL A 91 -9.23 -7.87 0.29
C VAL A 91 -10.11 -8.40 -0.83
N LYS A 92 -11.30 -8.88 -0.48
CA LYS A 92 -12.32 -9.33 -1.43
C LYS A 92 -13.69 -9.02 -0.85
N ASP A 93 -14.53 -8.39 -1.66
CA ASP A 93 -15.89 -7.96 -1.28
C ASP A 93 -15.92 -7.15 0.03
N HIS A 94 -14.97 -6.21 0.18
CA HIS A 94 -14.81 -5.31 1.36
C HIS A 94 -14.36 -5.99 2.65
N ASP A 95 -14.11 -7.29 2.61
CA ASP A 95 -13.63 -8.08 3.74
C ASP A 95 -12.19 -8.55 3.55
N LEU A 96 -11.56 -8.90 4.67
CA LEU A 96 -10.28 -9.57 4.69
C LEU A 96 -10.43 -11.07 4.51
N TRP A 97 -9.56 -11.61 3.68
CA TRP A 97 -9.45 -13.03 3.37
C TRP A 97 -8.01 -13.50 3.52
N LEU A 98 -7.84 -14.80 3.70
CA LEU A 98 -6.56 -15.48 3.64
C LEU A 98 -6.59 -16.51 2.54
N ARG A 99 -5.48 -16.63 1.83
CA ARG A 99 -5.20 -17.71 0.90
C ARG A 99 -4.05 -18.54 1.45
N ALA A 100 -4.24 -19.84 1.59
CA ALA A 100 -3.14 -20.75 1.88
C ALA A 100 -2.20 -20.79 0.68
N LEU A 101 -0.91 -20.52 0.89
CA LEU A 101 0.06 -20.44 -0.20
C LEU A 101 0.40 -21.81 -0.80
N GLU A 102 0.23 -22.89 -0.03
CA GLU A 102 0.46 -24.26 -0.50
C GLU A 102 -0.70 -24.81 -1.33
N SER A 103 -1.94 -24.68 -0.84
CA SER A 103 -3.12 -25.28 -1.47
C SER A 103 -3.93 -24.32 -2.34
N GLY A 104 -3.75 -23.00 -2.18
CA GLY A 104 -4.59 -21.97 -2.79
C GLY A 104 -5.96 -21.82 -2.13
N GLU A 105 -6.26 -22.56 -1.05
CA GLU A 105 -7.55 -22.49 -0.37
C GLU A 105 -7.79 -21.10 0.25
N GLU A 106 -8.95 -20.52 -0.03
CA GLU A 106 -9.35 -19.22 0.48
C GLU A 106 -10.26 -19.36 1.72
N ARG A 107 -10.01 -18.54 2.74
CA ARG A 107 -10.84 -18.43 3.94
C ARG A 107 -11.11 -16.97 4.26
N ARG A 108 -12.39 -16.65 4.44
CA ARG A 108 -12.87 -15.33 4.85
C ARG A 108 -12.59 -15.11 6.35
N LEU A 109 -12.03 -13.94 6.70
CA LEU A 109 -11.74 -13.54 8.09
C LEU A 109 -12.80 -12.61 8.67
N THR A 110 -13.32 -11.68 7.88
CA THR A 110 -14.34 -10.70 8.29
C THR A 110 -15.60 -10.84 7.43
N THR A 111 -16.75 -10.40 7.93
CA THR A 111 -18.03 -10.68 7.24
C THR A 111 -19.00 -9.51 7.11
N ASP A 112 -18.66 -8.39 7.72
CA ASP A 112 -19.49 -7.19 7.87
C ASP A 112 -18.88 -5.98 7.13
N GLY A 113 -17.95 -6.23 6.20
CA GLY A 113 -17.50 -5.23 5.24
C GLY A 113 -18.60 -4.90 4.22
N GLU A 114 -18.70 -3.62 3.85
CA GLU A 114 -19.59 -3.14 2.77
C GLU A 114 -18.93 -1.98 2.01
N PRO A 115 -19.48 -1.54 0.87
CA PRO A 115 -18.94 -0.40 0.15
C PRO A 115 -18.79 0.84 1.04
N TYR A 116 -17.58 1.40 1.09
CA TYR A 116 -17.21 2.54 1.94
C TYR A 116 -17.22 2.27 3.45
N TRP A 117 -17.35 1.01 3.87
CA TRP A 117 -17.14 0.57 5.24
C TRP A 117 -16.36 -0.75 5.25
N ASP A 118 -15.11 -0.66 4.81
CA ASP A 118 -14.30 -1.79 4.35
C ASP A 118 -13.03 -2.01 5.20
N TYR A 119 -12.56 -3.26 5.25
CA TYR A 119 -11.36 -3.64 5.97
C TYR A 119 -10.10 -3.44 5.12
N ALA A 120 -9.04 -2.92 5.75
CA ALA A 120 -7.70 -2.79 5.17
C ALA A 120 -7.63 -1.99 3.85
N GLY A 121 -8.68 -1.25 3.50
CA GLY A 121 -8.72 -0.43 2.29
C GLY A 121 -7.93 0.87 2.40
N SER A 122 -7.71 1.50 1.25
CA SER A 122 -7.14 2.85 1.15
C SER A 122 -8.26 3.87 0.98
N PRO A 123 -8.23 5.03 1.66
CA PRO A 123 -9.24 6.07 1.47
C PRO A 123 -9.22 6.58 0.02
N GLU A 124 -10.40 6.79 -0.56
CA GLU A 124 -10.51 7.27 -1.94
C GLU A 124 -10.01 8.71 -2.11
N GLY A 125 -9.87 9.47 -1.02
CA GLY A 125 -9.25 10.79 -1.04
C GLY A 125 -7.73 10.77 -1.27
N ASN A 126 -7.14 9.59 -1.50
CA ASN A 126 -5.79 9.47 -1.99
C ASN A 126 -5.68 9.99 -3.44
N MET A 127 -4.46 10.17 -3.94
CA MET A 127 -4.25 10.66 -5.31
C MET A 127 -4.41 9.56 -6.38
N SER A 128 -4.79 8.32 -6.02
CA SER A 128 -4.86 7.17 -6.94
C SER A 128 -6.27 6.69 -7.24
N ALA A 129 -7.30 7.06 -6.47
CA ALA A 129 -8.62 6.43 -6.53
C ALA A 129 -9.24 6.33 -7.93
N VAL A 130 -9.10 7.36 -8.77
CA VAL A 130 -9.61 7.28 -10.15
C VAL A 130 -8.69 6.43 -11.04
N SER A 131 -7.37 6.54 -10.90
CA SER A 131 -6.43 5.67 -11.62
C SER A 131 -6.67 4.20 -11.27
N ASP A 132 -6.89 3.87 -9.99
CA ASP A 132 -7.20 2.53 -9.52
C ASP A 132 -8.48 1.99 -10.18
N LYS A 133 -9.54 2.81 -10.25
CA LYS A 133 -10.80 2.46 -10.95
C LYS A 133 -10.60 2.28 -12.46
N VAL A 134 -9.81 3.14 -13.11
CA VAL A 134 -9.58 3.11 -14.56
C VAL A 134 -8.77 1.88 -14.97
N TYR A 135 -7.74 1.54 -14.20
CA TYR A 135 -6.83 0.45 -14.53
C TYR A 135 -7.16 -0.86 -13.81
N GLY A 136 -8.20 -0.88 -12.96
CA GLY A 136 -8.58 -2.06 -12.17
C GLY A 136 -7.48 -2.49 -11.20
N LEU A 137 -6.77 -1.52 -10.61
CA LEU A 137 -5.67 -1.82 -9.69
C LEU A 137 -6.23 -2.34 -8.37
N ILE A 138 -5.71 -3.49 -7.95
CA ILE A 138 -5.99 -4.08 -6.65
C ILE A 138 -4.70 -4.03 -5.86
N HIS A 139 -4.78 -3.45 -4.66
CA HIS A 139 -3.65 -3.28 -3.77
C HIS A 139 -3.70 -4.32 -2.66
N ALA A 140 -2.53 -4.74 -2.19
CA ALA A 140 -2.42 -5.48 -0.95
C ALA A 140 -3.14 -4.75 0.20
N PRO A 141 -3.71 -5.48 1.16
CA PRO A 141 -4.39 -4.89 2.31
C PRO A 141 -3.43 -3.98 3.09
N VAL A 142 -3.93 -2.83 3.52
CA VAL A 142 -3.25 -1.95 4.49
C VAL A 142 -3.28 -2.64 5.86
N ALA A 143 -2.33 -3.54 6.08
CA ALA A 143 -2.23 -4.34 7.29
C ALA A 143 -0.78 -4.71 7.58
N VAL A 144 -0.51 -5.12 8.81
CA VAL A 144 0.78 -5.68 9.23
C VAL A 144 0.56 -7.01 9.95
N TRP A 145 1.34 -8.01 9.56
CA TRP A 145 1.37 -9.31 10.24
C TRP A 145 2.11 -9.22 11.57
N SER A 146 1.64 -9.96 12.57
CA SER A 146 2.46 -10.28 13.73
C SER A 146 3.65 -11.15 13.32
N PRO A 147 4.81 -11.06 14.00
CA PRO A 147 5.99 -11.85 13.64
C PRO A 147 5.77 -13.37 13.67
N ASP A 148 4.85 -13.83 14.51
CA ASP A 148 4.45 -15.24 14.64
C ASP A 148 3.38 -15.66 13.61
N SER A 149 2.97 -14.77 12.70
CA SER A 149 1.95 -15.01 11.67
C SER A 149 0.56 -15.37 12.22
N ARG A 150 0.27 -15.08 13.50
CA ARG A 150 -1.02 -15.41 14.14
C ARG A 150 -2.04 -14.27 14.09
N ARG A 151 -1.62 -13.04 13.80
CA ARG A 151 -2.47 -11.85 13.87
C ARG A 151 -2.19 -10.87 12.75
N LEU A 152 -3.22 -10.11 12.39
CA LEU A 152 -3.13 -8.93 11.55
C LEU A 152 -3.57 -7.70 12.34
N LEU A 153 -2.76 -6.64 12.32
CA LEU A 153 -3.18 -5.30 12.73
C LEU A 153 -3.54 -4.52 11.47
N THR A 154 -4.74 -3.94 11.44
CA THR A 154 -5.28 -3.19 10.29
C THR A 154 -6.32 -2.18 10.78
N HIS A 155 -7.08 -1.59 9.86
CA HIS A 155 -8.22 -0.74 10.17
C HIS A 155 -9.49 -1.18 9.44
N LYS A 156 -10.63 -0.82 10.02
CA LYS A 156 -11.92 -0.72 9.31
C LYS A 156 -12.16 0.75 8.97
N LEU A 157 -12.29 1.06 7.69
CA LEU A 157 -12.39 2.42 7.17
C LEU A 157 -13.85 2.79 6.93
N ASP A 158 -14.35 3.91 7.46
CA ASP A 158 -15.69 4.43 7.16
C ASP A 158 -15.60 5.73 6.35
N GLN A 159 -16.15 5.68 5.13
CA GLN A 159 -16.23 6.78 4.18
C GLN A 159 -17.68 7.08 3.77
N ARG A 160 -18.70 6.41 4.35
CA ARG A 160 -20.10 6.48 3.91
C ARG A 160 -20.70 7.90 3.98
N GLY A 161 -20.22 8.71 4.93
CA GLY A 161 -20.67 10.09 5.10
C GLY A 161 -19.85 11.13 4.33
N VAL A 162 -18.82 10.73 3.59
CA VAL A 162 -17.97 11.66 2.84
C VAL A 162 -18.63 12.02 1.51
N PRO A 163 -18.70 13.31 1.12
CA PRO A 163 -19.33 13.70 -0.14
C PRO A 163 -18.61 13.13 -1.37
N ASP A 164 -19.39 12.85 -2.42
CA ASP A 164 -18.83 12.54 -3.73
C ASP A 164 -18.15 13.78 -4.33
N THR A 165 -16.98 13.56 -4.91
CA THR A 165 -16.27 14.54 -5.73
C THR A 165 -16.28 14.06 -7.18
N PRO A 166 -16.85 14.86 -8.10
CA PRO A 166 -16.85 14.54 -9.52
C PRO A 166 -15.47 14.81 -10.13
N MET A 167 -15.03 13.92 -11.03
CA MET A 167 -13.89 14.14 -11.90
C MET A 167 -14.26 13.81 -13.34
N LEU A 168 -14.08 14.77 -14.23
CA LEU A 168 -14.35 14.62 -15.65
C LEU A 168 -13.08 14.18 -16.40
N TRP A 169 -13.09 12.97 -16.94
CA TRP A 169 -12.06 12.51 -17.86
C TRP A 169 -12.44 12.92 -19.28
N HIS A 170 -11.85 14.01 -19.76
CA HIS A 170 -12.27 14.68 -21.00
C HIS A 170 -11.88 13.92 -22.29
N ALA A 171 -10.79 13.16 -22.28
CA ALA A 171 -10.28 12.45 -23.46
C ALA A 171 -9.75 11.05 -23.09
N PRO A 172 -10.63 10.05 -22.96
CA PRO A 172 -10.23 8.66 -22.76
C PRO A 172 -9.41 8.10 -23.95
N PRO A 173 -8.47 7.15 -23.73
CA PRO A 173 -7.70 6.53 -24.81
C PRO A 173 -8.53 5.77 -25.84
N ASP A 174 -9.72 5.30 -25.44
CA ASP A 174 -10.65 4.51 -26.24
C ASP A 174 -11.76 5.34 -26.90
N GLY A 175 -11.71 6.68 -26.81
CA GLY A 175 -12.64 7.54 -27.53
C GLY A 175 -12.66 9.00 -27.09
N ILE A 176 -13.48 9.81 -27.78
CA ILE A 176 -13.59 11.25 -27.53
C ILE A 176 -14.76 11.63 -26.60
N THR A 177 -15.54 10.65 -26.14
CA THR A 177 -16.67 10.88 -25.24
C THR A 177 -16.16 11.03 -23.81
N PRO A 178 -16.42 12.18 -23.13
CA PRO A 178 -16.00 12.36 -21.75
C PRO A 178 -16.63 11.34 -20.80
N ARG A 179 -15.88 10.91 -19.78
CA ARG A 179 -16.34 10.02 -18.71
C ARG A 179 -16.35 10.73 -17.38
N LEU A 180 -17.44 10.60 -16.63
CA LEU A 180 -17.53 11.12 -15.27
C LEU A 180 -17.16 10.01 -14.27
N PHE A 181 -16.19 10.28 -13.41
CA PHE A 181 -15.89 9.47 -12.23
C PHE A 181 -16.34 10.21 -10.98
N THR A 182 -16.67 9.45 -9.95
CA THR A 182 -16.89 9.96 -8.59
C THR A 182 -15.97 9.25 -7.62
N TYR A 183 -15.50 9.99 -6.61
CA TYR A 183 -14.70 9.46 -5.52
C TYR A 183 -14.96 10.23 -4.22
N ARG A 184 -14.74 9.61 -3.06
CA ARG A 184 -14.92 10.23 -1.73
C ARG A 184 -13.74 11.10 -1.39
N GLN A 185 -13.96 12.40 -1.18
CA GLN A 185 -12.91 13.33 -0.78
C GLN A 185 -13.45 14.31 0.23
N ASN A 186 -12.80 14.35 1.40
CA ASN A 186 -13.05 15.40 2.36
C ASN A 186 -12.52 16.74 1.90
N ARG A 187 -13.30 17.79 2.17
CA ARG A 187 -12.93 19.19 2.01
C ARG A 187 -12.81 19.85 3.39
N PRO A 188 -12.00 20.91 3.51
CA PRO A 188 -11.96 21.72 4.72
C PRO A 188 -13.37 22.18 5.12
N GLY A 189 -13.77 21.89 6.36
CA GLY A 189 -15.08 22.28 6.89
C GLY A 189 -16.19 21.24 6.70
N ASP A 190 -15.93 20.09 6.08
CA ASP A 190 -16.92 19.02 5.99
C ASP A 190 -17.29 18.50 7.40
N PRO A 191 -18.59 18.27 7.66
CA PRO A 191 -19.06 17.84 8.99
C PRO A 191 -18.72 16.38 9.30
N VAL A 192 -18.44 15.57 8.28
CA VAL A 192 -18.08 14.15 8.40
C VAL A 192 -16.78 13.93 7.66
N VAL A 193 -15.79 13.38 8.38
CA VAL A 193 -14.48 13.02 7.84
C VAL A 193 -14.37 11.50 7.72
N VAL A 194 -13.52 11.03 6.81
CA VAL A 194 -13.10 9.61 6.81
C VAL A 194 -12.62 9.26 8.22
N SER A 195 -13.11 8.15 8.75
CA SER A 195 -12.69 7.62 10.04
C SER A 195 -12.13 6.21 9.88
N SER A 196 -11.17 5.85 10.71
CA SER A 196 -10.60 4.51 10.75
C SER A 196 -10.64 3.98 12.17
N GLN A 197 -11.12 2.76 12.33
CA GLN A 197 -11.05 2.02 13.58
C GLN A 197 -9.94 1.00 13.47
N LEU A 198 -8.90 1.10 14.31
CA LEU A 198 -7.85 0.08 14.35
C LEU A 198 -8.41 -1.21 14.93
N VAL A 199 -8.07 -2.34 14.30
CA VAL A 199 -8.51 -3.67 14.70
C VAL A 199 -7.34 -4.65 14.62
N VAL A 200 -7.32 -5.58 15.57
CA VAL A 200 -6.45 -6.76 15.54
C VAL A 200 -7.32 -7.98 15.23
N ILE A 201 -6.90 -8.76 14.23
CA ILE A 201 -7.62 -9.96 13.79
C ILE A 201 -6.75 -11.17 14.11
N ASP A 202 -7.26 -12.08 14.93
CA ASP A 202 -6.65 -13.41 15.10
C ASP A 202 -6.98 -14.26 13.87
N VAL A 203 -5.95 -14.69 13.16
CA VAL A 203 -6.15 -15.36 11.89
C VAL A 203 -6.62 -16.79 12.05
N GLU A 204 -6.28 -17.51 13.12
CA GLU A 204 -6.73 -18.90 13.29
C GLU A 204 -8.25 -18.95 13.49
N ILE A 205 -8.78 -18.10 14.35
CA ILE A 205 -10.19 -18.14 14.76
C ILE A 205 -11.07 -17.07 14.10
N GLY A 206 -10.49 -16.11 13.37
CA GLY A 206 -11.23 -15.00 12.74
C GLY A 206 -11.79 -13.99 13.75
N ALA A 207 -11.24 -13.94 14.96
CA ALA A 207 -11.72 -13.03 15.99
C ALA A 207 -11.17 -11.62 15.75
N VAL A 208 -12.08 -10.65 15.61
CA VAL A 208 -11.76 -9.22 15.45
C VAL A 208 -11.84 -8.56 16.82
N THR A 209 -10.78 -7.87 17.23
CA THR A 209 -10.71 -7.10 18.47
C THR A 209 -10.36 -5.66 18.17
N ASP A 210 -11.15 -4.73 18.70
CA ASP A 210 -10.87 -3.31 18.57
C ASP A 210 -9.57 -2.96 19.28
N PHE A 211 -8.70 -2.21 18.60
CA PHE A 211 -7.45 -1.74 19.16
C PHE A 211 -7.60 -0.27 19.55
N GLU A 212 -7.79 -0.02 20.84
CA GLU A 212 -7.77 1.33 21.37
C GLU A 212 -6.33 1.85 21.45
N HIS A 213 -5.99 2.81 20.61
CA HIS A 213 -4.76 3.60 20.76
C HIS A 213 -5.12 5.00 21.29
N PRO A 214 -4.40 5.55 22.28
CA PRO A 214 -4.62 6.93 22.69
C PRO A 214 -4.42 7.87 21.49
N VAL A 215 -5.41 8.71 21.21
CA VAL A 215 -5.33 9.71 20.14
C VAL A 215 -4.12 10.60 20.42
N GLN A 216 -3.09 10.52 19.58
CA GLN A 216 -2.00 11.49 19.62
C GLN A 216 -2.51 12.75 18.90
N SER A 217 -2.87 13.77 19.69
CA SER A 217 -3.20 15.09 19.15
C SER A 217 -1.97 15.65 18.43
N ALA A 218 -2.05 15.80 17.10
CA ALA A 218 -1.08 16.59 16.36
C ALA A 218 -1.22 18.06 16.80
N THR A 219 -0.15 18.62 17.38
CA THR A 219 -0.06 20.04 17.74
C THR A 219 0.52 20.83 16.57
#